data_AF-A0A2A2QIM4-F1
#
_entry.id   AF-A0A2A2QIM4-F1
#
_cell.length_a   1.000
_cell.length_b   1.000
_cell.length_c   1.000
_cell.angle_alpha   90.00
_cell.angle_beta   90.00
_cell.angle_gamma   90.00
#
_symmetry.space_group_name_H-M   'P 1'
#
loop_
_entity.id
_entity.type
_entity.pdbx_description
1 polymer ?
#
loop_
_entity_poly.entity_id
_entity_poly.type
_entity_poly.pdbx_seq_one_letter_code
_entity_poly.pdbx_strand_id
1 'polypeptide(L)'
;MITSRFRTVFFALFAFVGVVSAYAELPILTKARAFLGEEAALEGVKSVHYVGTLVTSDPADANKSASAAVEIVFQKPGQQRISITYEKAVEQTALDGYDAWQRQQDPSDPAKWRQTLLSADQIKRLRANTLENLMFFRGIERVGGKIEDLGPVNVDGVACQKIAFIHGPTIVFTRYFESETGRLVLTETEAGGAIREQGSVVVNGVRFPQTIITVTKATGGKVQAVTINFEKVTVNEVFPPSFFAVPALSNR
;
A
#
# COMPACT_ATOMS: atom_id res chain seq x y z
N MET A 1 -11.20 -58.25 -51.52
CA MET A 1 -11.28 -56.78 -51.35
C MET A 1 -11.17 -56.47 -49.88
N ILE A 2 -10.12 -55.73 -49.50
CA ILE A 2 -9.53 -55.70 -48.17
C ILE A 2 -10.24 -54.68 -47.28
N THR A 3 -10.69 -55.14 -46.12
CA THR A 3 -11.17 -54.38 -44.97
C THR A 3 -10.04 -53.56 -44.33
N SER A 4 -10.20 -52.24 -44.24
CA SER A 4 -9.24 -51.32 -43.62
C SER A 4 -9.36 -51.37 -42.09
N ARG A 5 -8.22 -51.65 -41.44
CA ARG A 5 -8.00 -51.69 -39.99
C ARG A 5 -7.33 -50.40 -39.53
N PHE A 6 -7.67 -49.99 -38.31
CA PHE A 6 -6.84 -49.32 -37.29
C PHE A 6 -5.89 -48.18 -37.72
N ARG A 7 -6.18 -46.97 -37.24
CA ARG A 7 -5.14 -46.00 -36.88
C ARG A 7 -5.41 -45.42 -35.49
N THR A 8 -4.69 -45.98 -34.53
CA THR A 8 -4.48 -45.47 -33.18
C THR A 8 -3.75 -44.13 -33.26
N VAL A 9 -4.37 -43.06 -32.77
CA VAL A 9 -3.68 -41.77 -32.56
C VAL A 9 -3.10 -41.78 -31.16
N PHE A 10 -1.77 -41.73 -31.07
CA PHE A 10 -1.03 -41.59 -29.82
C PHE A 10 -1.26 -40.20 -29.22
N PHE A 11 -1.80 -40.14 -28.01
CA PHE A 11 -1.78 -38.96 -27.14
C PHE A 11 -0.35 -38.72 -26.66
N ALA A 12 0.26 -37.59 -27.04
CA ALA A 12 1.44 -37.07 -26.36
C ALA A 12 1.00 -35.97 -25.39
N LEU A 13 0.69 -36.37 -24.16
CA LEU A 13 0.42 -35.44 -23.06
C LEU A 13 1.77 -34.86 -22.60
N PHE A 14 2.14 -33.69 -23.12
CA PHE A 14 3.24 -32.92 -22.53
C PHE A 14 2.76 -32.37 -21.19
N ALA A 15 3.07 -33.07 -20.12
CA ALA A 15 3.00 -32.52 -18.77
C ALA A 15 4.09 -31.46 -18.65
N PHE A 16 3.71 -30.19 -18.86
CA PHE A 16 4.48 -29.07 -18.33
C PHE A 16 4.41 -29.17 -16.81
N VAL A 17 5.39 -29.83 -16.19
CA VAL A 17 5.69 -29.65 -14.78
C VAL A 17 6.22 -28.22 -14.69
N GLY A 18 5.32 -27.27 -14.45
CA GLY A 18 5.70 -25.93 -14.05
C GLY A 18 6.52 -26.06 -12.79
N VAL A 19 7.83 -25.85 -12.90
CA VAL A 19 8.69 -25.61 -11.74
C VAL A 19 8.19 -24.28 -11.17
N VAL A 20 7.25 -24.37 -10.23
CA VAL A 20 7.00 -23.28 -9.29
C VAL A 20 8.31 -23.18 -8.52
N SER A 21 9.21 -22.31 -8.97
CA SER A 21 10.31 -21.87 -8.12
C SER A 21 9.66 -21.22 -6.92
N ALA A 22 9.55 -21.99 -5.84
CA ALA A 22 9.32 -21.45 -4.52
C ALA A 22 10.53 -20.56 -4.25
N TYR A 23 10.43 -19.27 -4.57
CA TYR A 23 11.35 -18.29 -4.03
C TYR A 23 11.29 -18.47 -2.51
N ALA A 24 12.39 -18.96 -1.93
CA ALA A 24 12.49 -19.10 -0.50
C ALA A 24 12.27 -17.72 0.10
N GLU A 25 11.22 -17.58 0.92
CA GLU A 25 10.94 -16.32 1.59
C GLU A 25 12.15 -15.95 2.45
N LEU A 26 12.59 -14.69 2.35
CA LEU A 26 13.72 -14.21 3.14
C LEU A 26 13.39 -14.37 4.63
N PRO A 27 14.28 -14.95 5.46
CA PRO A 27 13.98 -15.22 6.87
C PRO A 27 13.50 -14.00 7.66
N ILE A 28 13.97 -12.80 7.31
CA ILE A 28 13.52 -11.56 7.94
C ILE A 28 12.06 -11.24 7.62
N LEU A 29 11.56 -11.57 6.42
CA LEU A 29 10.17 -11.34 6.04
C LEU A 29 9.23 -12.29 6.78
N THR A 30 9.65 -13.54 7.02
CA THR A 30 8.93 -14.45 7.91
C THR A 30 8.81 -13.87 9.32
N LYS A 31 9.89 -13.31 9.89
CA LYS A 31 9.84 -12.61 11.18
C LYS A 31 8.94 -11.38 11.14
N ALA A 32 9.06 -10.55 10.10
CA ALA A 32 8.27 -9.33 9.95
C ALA A 32 6.77 -9.62 9.89
N ARG A 33 6.37 -10.67 9.17
CA ARG A 33 4.99 -11.15 9.15
C ARG A 33 4.54 -11.66 10.51
N ALA A 34 5.35 -12.49 11.18
CA ALA A 34 5.05 -12.98 12.53
C ALA A 34 4.91 -11.85 13.56
N PHE A 35 5.65 -10.74 13.40
CA PHE A 35 5.51 -9.54 14.22
C PHE A 35 4.15 -8.84 14.01
N LEU A 36 3.62 -8.86 12.79
CA LEU A 36 2.32 -8.31 12.44
C LEU A 36 1.16 -9.19 12.91
N GLY A 37 1.26 -10.51 12.77
CA GLY A 37 0.19 -11.40 13.20
C GLY A 37 0.39 -12.83 12.69
N GLU A 38 -0.54 -13.73 13.06
CA GLU A 38 -0.52 -15.09 12.53
C GLU A 38 -0.86 -15.11 11.03
N GLU A 39 -0.27 -16.06 10.30
CA GLU A 39 -0.41 -16.16 8.85
C GLU A 39 -1.88 -16.22 8.40
N ALA A 40 -2.73 -16.96 9.12
CA ALA A 40 -4.16 -17.05 8.82
C ALA A 40 -4.88 -15.70 8.99
N ALA A 41 -4.48 -14.89 9.97
CA ALA A 41 -5.05 -13.56 10.19
C ALA A 41 -4.64 -12.60 9.07
N LEU A 42 -3.35 -12.60 8.69
CA LEU A 42 -2.81 -11.77 7.60
C LEU A 42 -3.47 -12.11 6.25
N GLU A 43 -3.55 -13.38 5.90
CA GLU A 43 -4.18 -13.81 4.64
C GLU A 43 -5.70 -13.56 4.62
N GLY A 44 -6.33 -13.57 5.80
CA GLY A 44 -7.75 -13.29 5.99
C GLY A 44 -8.15 -11.81 5.80
N VAL A 45 -7.20 -10.87 5.72
CA VAL A 45 -7.50 -9.46 5.46
C VAL A 45 -7.92 -9.26 4.01
N LYS A 46 -9.11 -8.70 3.82
CA LYS A 46 -9.72 -8.34 2.53
C LYS A 46 -9.80 -6.83 2.36
N SER A 47 -9.95 -6.10 3.44
CA SER A 47 -9.95 -4.64 3.46
C SER A 47 -9.41 -4.13 4.78
N VAL A 48 -8.89 -2.90 4.76
CA VAL A 48 -8.47 -2.15 5.95
C VAL A 48 -9.05 -0.75 5.82
N HIS A 49 -9.69 -0.29 6.88
CA HIS A 49 -10.33 1.01 6.98
C HIS A 49 -9.75 1.75 8.19
N TYR A 50 -9.00 2.81 7.91
CA TYR A 50 -8.44 3.72 8.89
C TYR A 50 -9.27 4.99 8.97
N VAL A 51 -9.54 5.45 10.19
CA VAL A 51 -10.12 6.77 10.48
C VAL A 51 -9.21 7.47 11.47
N GLY A 52 -8.93 8.75 11.24
CA GLY A 52 -8.08 9.51 12.13
C GLY A 52 -7.88 10.96 11.74
N THR A 53 -6.79 11.53 12.23
CA THR A 53 -6.42 12.93 12.04
C THR A 53 -5.05 13.05 11.37
N LEU A 54 -4.98 13.82 10.30
CA LEU A 54 -3.76 14.23 9.62
C LEU A 54 -3.28 15.58 10.18
N VAL A 55 -2.00 15.67 10.50
CA VAL A 55 -1.32 16.88 10.99
C VAL A 55 -0.15 17.17 10.07
N THR A 56 -0.15 18.36 9.46
CA THR A 56 0.95 18.83 8.60
C THR A 56 1.67 19.97 9.29
N SER A 57 2.99 19.88 9.45
CA SER A 57 3.81 20.99 9.94
C SER A 57 3.95 22.07 8.86
N ASP A 58 3.89 23.34 9.25
CA ASP A 58 4.21 24.47 8.35
C ASP A 58 5.71 24.43 8.01
N PRO A 59 6.09 24.34 6.71
CA PRO A 59 7.50 24.34 6.30
C PRO A 59 8.30 25.60 6.66
N ALA A 60 7.63 26.69 7.05
CA ALA A 60 8.25 27.94 7.49
C ALA A 60 8.29 28.08 9.02
N ASP A 61 7.45 27.35 9.76
CA ASP A 61 7.37 27.41 11.22
C ASP A 61 6.90 26.06 11.79
N ALA A 62 7.84 25.25 12.31
CA ALA A 62 7.52 23.92 12.84
C ALA A 62 6.55 23.92 14.03
N ASN A 63 6.33 25.06 14.68
CA ASN A 63 5.35 25.19 15.77
C ASN A 63 3.92 25.45 15.27
N LYS A 64 3.75 25.72 13.97
CA LYS A 64 2.44 25.82 13.34
C LYS A 64 2.13 24.52 12.63
N SER A 65 0.94 24.01 12.88
CA SER A 65 0.42 22.84 12.20
C SER A 65 -1.00 23.08 11.71
N ALA A 66 -1.33 22.44 10.61
CA ALA A 66 -2.70 22.33 10.12
C ALA A 66 -3.19 20.90 10.38
N SER A 67 -4.42 20.77 10.86
CA SER A 67 -5.08 19.48 11.08
C SER A 67 -6.23 19.27 10.10
N ALA A 68 -6.42 18.03 9.67
CA ALA A 68 -7.55 17.60 8.85
C ALA A 68 -8.02 16.21 9.28
N ALA A 69 -9.31 15.91 9.15
CA ALA A 69 -9.77 14.54 9.30
C ALA A 69 -9.31 13.70 8.10
N VAL A 70 -8.96 12.45 8.32
CA VAL A 70 -8.54 11.52 7.25
C VAL A 70 -9.22 10.17 7.40
N GLU A 71 -9.69 9.65 6.28
CA GLU A 71 -10.22 8.31 6.12
C GLU A 71 -9.45 7.62 5.00
N ILE A 72 -8.95 6.41 5.25
CA ILE A 72 -8.22 5.61 4.26
C ILE A 72 -8.82 4.22 4.22
N VAL A 73 -9.25 3.82 3.04
CA VAL A 73 -9.77 2.49 2.77
C VAL A 73 -8.87 1.81 1.75
N PHE A 74 -8.40 0.61 2.06
CA PHE A 74 -7.78 -0.32 1.12
C PHE A 74 -8.66 -1.56 0.99
N GLN A 75 -8.84 -2.08 -0.22
CA GLN A 75 -9.63 -3.28 -0.48
C GLN A 75 -9.00 -4.15 -1.56
N LYS A 76 -8.91 -5.47 -1.32
CA LYS A 76 -8.51 -6.44 -2.33
C LYS A 76 -9.57 -6.48 -3.46
N PRO A 77 -9.17 -6.57 -4.74
CA PRO A 77 -7.83 -6.97 -5.19
C PRO A 77 -6.82 -5.84 -5.44
N GLY A 78 -7.18 -4.58 -5.26
CA GLY A 78 -6.29 -3.46 -5.60
C GLY A 78 -7.00 -2.11 -5.64
N GLN A 79 -7.94 -1.91 -4.73
CA GLN A 79 -8.73 -0.71 -4.60
C GLN A 79 -8.26 0.11 -3.40
N GLN A 80 -8.30 1.43 -3.54
CA GLN A 80 -8.12 2.31 -2.39
C GLN A 80 -8.97 3.57 -2.53
N ARG A 81 -9.30 4.19 -1.41
CA ARG A 81 -9.79 5.56 -1.34
C ARG A 81 -9.22 6.26 -0.12
N ILE A 82 -8.69 7.45 -0.33
CA ILE A 82 -8.25 8.37 0.71
C ILE A 82 -9.17 9.57 0.64
N SER A 83 -9.81 9.92 1.75
CA SER A 83 -10.56 11.15 1.93
C SER A 83 -9.89 12.00 2.99
N ILE A 84 -9.57 13.26 2.69
CA ILE A 84 -9.05 14.23 3.65
C ILE A 84 -10.02 15.40 3.69
N THR A 85 -10.49 15.73 4.89
CA THR A 85 -11.44 16.83 5.11
C THR A 85 -10.75 17.95 5.88
N TYR A 86 -10.48 19.03 5.16
CA TYR A 86 -10.05 20.31 5.68
C TYR A 86 -11.28 21.20 5.97
N GLU A 87 -11.06 22.33 6.64
CA GLU A 87 -12.12 23.33 6.91
C GLU A 87 -12.81 23.82 5.62
N LYS A 88 -12.05 23.98 4.53
CA LYS A 88 -12.53 24.60 3.27
C LYS A 88 -12.54 23.68 2.06
N ALA A 89 -12.14 22.43 2.22
CA ALA A 89 -12.06 21.49 1.11
C ALA A 89 -12.17 20.04 1.60
N VAL A 90 -12.87 19.23 0.82
CA VAL A 90 -12.75 17.77 0.87
C VAL A 90 -11.93 17.33 -0.33
N GLU A 91 -10.83 16.62 -0.07
CA GLU A 91 -9.99 16.02 -1.09
C GLU A 91 -10.15 14.52 -1.05
N GLN A 92 -10.43 13.92 -2.20
CA GLN A 92 -10.57 12.48 -2.33
C GLN A 92 -9.67 11.99 -3.44
N THR A 93 -8.89 10.96 -3.16
CA THR A 93 -8.12 10.21 -4.16
C THR A 93 -8.58 8.77 -4.11
N ALA A 94 -8.92 8.18 -5.24
CA ALA A 94 -9.34 6.78 -5.31
C ALA A 94 -8.68 6.05 -6.47
N LEU A 95 -8.52 4.75 -6.27
CA LEU A 95 -8.00 3.76 -7.18
C LEU A 95 -9.00 2.61 -7.25
N ASP A 96 -9.35 2.20 -8.47
CA ASP A 96 -10.09 0.98 -8.77
C ASP A 96 -9.32 0.19 -9.82
N GLY A 97 -8.36 -0.63 -9.37
CA GLY A 97 -7.52 -1.45 -10.23
C GLY A 97 -6.57 -0.63 -11.09
N TYR A 98 -7.01 -0.21 -12.27
CA TYR A 98 -6.24 0.59 -13.24
C TYR A 98 -6.83 1.97 -13.50
N ASP A 99 -7.99 2.27 -12.94
CA ASP A 99 -8.60 3.59 -13.00
C ASP A 99 -8.30 4.32 -11.69
N ALA A 100 -7.89 5.57 -11.76
CA ALA A 100 -7.73 6.39 -10.58
C ALA A 100 -8.12 7.84 -10.83
N TRP A 101 -8.66 8.47 -9.81
CA TRP A 101 -9.17 9.82 -9.88
C TRP A 101 -8.89 10.57 -8.59
N GLN A 102 -8.83 11.89 -8.71
CA GLN A 102 -8.82 12.80 -7.60
C GLN A 102 -9.96 13.79 -7.75
N ARG A 103 -10.62 14.12 -6.64
CA ARG A 103 -11.65 15.15 -6.56
C ARG A 103 -11.34 16.09 -5.42
N GLN A 104 -11.50 17.37 -5.68
CA GLN A 104 -11.57 18.41 -4.67
C GLN A 104 -12.96 19.01 -4.69
N GLN A 105 -13.56 19.20 -3.53
CA GLN A 105 -14.94 19.64 -3.38
C GLN A 105 -15.07 20.64 -2.24
N ASP A 106 -15.96 21.62 -2.40
CA ASP A 106 -16.34 22.52 -1.31
C ASP A 106 -17.18 21.74 -0.26
N PRO A 107 -16.80 21.75 1.03
CA PRO A 107 -17.53 21.01 2.06
C PRO A 107 -18.95 21.56 2.28
N SER A 108 -19.20 22.83 1.95
CA SER A 108 -20.49 23.51 2.10
C SER A 108 -21.38 23.46 0.85
N ASP A 109 -20.81 23.15 -0.31
CA ASP A 109 -21.54 23.09 -1.58
C ASP A 109 -21.08 21.88 -2.43
N PRO A 110 -21.81 20.75 -2.34
CA PRO A 110 -21.44 19.55 -3.06
C PRO A 110 -21.43 19.68 -4.59
N ALA A 111 -22.07 20.71 -5.16
CA ALA A 111 -22.06 20.94 -6.59
C ALA A 111 -20.76 21.61 -7.07
N LYS A 112 -19.99 22.24 -6.17
CA LYS A 112 -18.69 22.85 -6.47
C LYS A 112 -17.57 21.84 -6.30
N TRP A 113 -17.24 21.16 -7.39
CA TRP A 113 -16.14 20.20 -7.41
C TRP A 113 -15.28 20.33 -8.66
N ARG A 114 -14.03 19.87 -8.51
CA ARG A 114 -13.09 19.64 -9.60
C ARG A 114 -12.60 18.20 -9.52
N GLN A 115 -12.71 17.48 -10.62
CA GLN A 115 -12.22 16.10 -10.73
C GLN A 115 -11.13 16.02 -11.79
N THR A 116 -10.16 15.13 -11.57
CA THR A 116 -9.08 14.85 -12.51
C THR A 116 -8.82 13.35 -12.51
N LEU A 117 -8.62 12.79 -13.70
CA LEU A 117 -8.11 11.42 -13.83
C LEU A 117 -6.60 11.44 -13.64
N LEU A 118 -6.08 10.48 -12.90
CA LEU A 118 -4.65 10.41 -12.61
C LEU A 118 -3.88 9.82 -13.80
N SER A 119 -2.61 10.22 -13.92
CA SER A 119 -1.72 9.69 -14.94
C SER A 119 -1.35 8.23 -14.69
N ALA A 120 -0.85 7.54 -15.71
CA ALA A 120 -0.40 6.15 -15.59
C ALA A 120 0.66 5.96 -14.49
N ASP A 121 1.57 6.92 -14.31
CA ASP A 121 2.60 6.82 -13.27
C ASP A 121 2.02 7.04 -11.87
N GLN A 122 1.05 7.95 -11.72
CA GLN A 122 0.31 8.10 -10.47
C GLN A 122 -0.49 6.83 -10.13
N ILE A 123 -1.16 6.24 -11.12
CA ILE A 123 -1.88 4.96 -10.96
C ILE A 123 -0.93 3.85 -10.49
N LYS A 124 0.24 3.69 -11.12
CA LYS A 124 1.23 2.68 -10.71
C LYS A 124 1.67 2.86 -9.26
N ARG A 125 1.92 4.11 -8.82
CA ARG A 125 2.29 4.41 -7.42
C ARG A 125 1.15 4.07 -6.45
N LEU A 126 -0.09 4.42 -6.78
CA LEU A 126 -1.25 4.09 -5.97
C LEU A 126 -1.44 2.57 -5.85
N ARG A 127 -1.28 1.83 -6.95
CA ARG A 127 -1.35 0.35 -6.94
C ARG A 127 -0.26 -0.27 -6.07
N ALA A 128 0.97 0.22 -6.17
CA ALA A 128 2.07 -0.22 -5.34
C ALA A 128 1.77 0.04 -3.85
N ASN A 129 1.36 1.26 -3.50
CA ASN A 129 0.97 1.61 -2.13
C ASN A 129 -0.20 0.74 -1.60
N THR A 130 -1.19 0.46 -2.44
CA THR A 130 -2.33 -0.41 -2.09
C THR A 130 -1.87 -1.84 -1.80
N LEU A 131 -0.97 -2.38 -2.63
CA LEU A 131 -0.42 -3.72 -2.41
C LEU A 131 0.35 -3.79 -1.08
N GLU A 132 1.18 -2.77 -0.82
CA GLU A 132 1.99 -2.70 0.40
C GLU A 132 1.16 -2.66 1.68
N ASN A 133 -0.06 -2.13 1.63
CA ASN A 133 -0.98 -2.09 2.77
C ASN A 133 -1.85 -3.36 2.93
N LEU A 134 -1.97 -4.20 1.89
CA LEU A 134 -2.89 -5.35 1.90
C LEU A 134 -2.21 -6.72 1.90
N MET A 135 -0.93 -6.78 1.53
CA MET A 135 -0.24 -8.05 1.30
C MET A 135 0.85 -8.39 2.32
N PHE A 136 1.09 -7.50 3.30
CA PHE A 136 1.98 -7.74 4.44
C PHE A 136 3.34 -8.31 4.03
N PHE A 137 4.04 -7.57 3.16
CA PHE A 137 5.39 -7.89 2.67
C PHE A 137 5.51 -9.08 1.71
N ARG A 138 4.41 -9.56 1.11
CA ARG A 138 4.44 -10.66 0.14
C ARG A 138 3.70 -10.32 -1.15
N GLY A 139 3.94 -11.08 -2.23
CA GLY A 139 3.06 -11.14 -3.39
C GLY A 139 3.33 -10.06 -4.45
N ILE A 140 4.36 -9.25 -4.25
CA ILE A 140 4.82 -8.25 -5.23
C ILE A 140 5.25 -8.90 -6.56
N GLU A 141 5.78 -10.12 -6.51
CA GLU A 141 6.18 -10.90 -7.68
C GLU A 141 4.99 -11.25 -8.58
N ARG A 142 3.80 -11.42 -7.98
CA ARG A 142 2.57 -11.74 -8.73
C ARG A 142 2.10 -10.60 -9.62
N VAL A 143 2.56 -9.38 -9.35
CA VAL A 143 2.26 -8.19 -10.16
C VAL A 143 3.48 -7.67 -10.92
N GLY A 144 4.52 -8.50 -11.04
CA GLY A 144 5.72 -8.21 -11.83
C GLY A 144 6.78 -7.38 -11.11
N GLY A 145 6.66 -7.16 -9.79
CA GLY A 145 7.74 -6.59 -9.00
C GLY A 145 8.68 -7.66 -8.44
N LYS A 146 9.61 -7.25 -7.58
CA LYS A 146 10.60 -8.14 -6.97
C LYS A 146 11.03 -7.65 -5.58
N ILE A 147 11.54 -8.58 -4.79
CA ILE A 147 12.15 -8.32 -3.49
C ILE A 147 13.65 -8.56 -3.60
N GLU A 148 14.45 -7.63 -3.07
CA GLU A 148 15.90 -7.76 -2.98
C GLU A 148 16.37 -7.57 -1.55
N ASP A 149 17.23 -8.49 -1.09
CA ASP A 149 17.94 -8.34 0.18
C ASP A 149 19.17 -7.45 -0.03
N LEU A 150 19.22 -6.32 0.68
CA LEU A 150 20.31 -5.36 0.62
C LEU A 150 21.30 -5.51 1.78
N GLY A 151 21.10 -6.51 2.64
CA GLY A 151 22.02 -6.86 3.71
C GLY A 151 21.73 -6.17 5.05
N PRO A 152 22.57 -6.47 6.06
CA PRO A 152 22.45 -5.90 7.40
C PRO A 152 22.89 -4.43 7.43
N VAL A 153 22.25 -3.63 8.28
CA VAL A 153 22.53 -2.20 8.49
C VAL A 153 22.13 -1.78 9.90
N ASN A 154 22.75 -0.74 10.45
CA ASN A 154 22.28 -0.09 11.68
C ASN A 154 21.47 1.16 11.35
N VAL A 155 20.28 1.27 11.93
CA VAL A 155 19.41 2.46 11.83
C VAL A 155 19.16 2.97 13.24
N ASP A 156 19.64 4.17 13.56
CA ASP A 156 19.50 4.79 14.89
C ASP A 156 19.92 3.88 16.06
N GLY A 157 20.98 3.09 15.86
CA GLY A 157 21.48 2.13 16.85
C GLY A 157 20.74 0.79 16.88
N VAL A 158 19.72 0.59 16.03
CA VAL A 158 19.00 -0.68 15.90
C VAL A 158 19.57 -1.50 14.74
N ALA A 159 20.00 -2.72 15.02
CA ALA A 159 20.44 -3.67 13.99
C ALA A 159 19.23 -4.12 13.16
N CYS A 160 19.31 -3.88 11.84
CA CYS A 160 18.25 -4.15 10.89
C CYS A 160 18.75 -4.97 9.70
N GLN A 161 17.83 -5.70 9.07
CA GLN A 161 18.00 -6.14 7.67
C GLN A 161 17.33 -5.12 6.75
N LYS A 162 18.02 -4.72 5.68
CA LYS A 162 17.51 -3.79 4.68
C LYS A 162 16.97 -4.56 3.48
N ILE A 163 15.70 -4.36 3.13
CA ILE A 163 15.02 -5.06 2.05
C ILE A 163 14.41 -4.04 1.07
N ALA A 164 14.62 -4.22 -0.23
CA ALA A 164 13.97 -3.42 -1.27
C ALA A 164 12.76 -4.14 -1.87
N PHE A 165 11.62 -3.47 -1.87
CA PHE A 165 10.38 -3.88 -2.56
C PHE A 165 10.25 -3.05 -3.83
N ILE A 166 10.56 -3.65 -4.97
CA ILE A 166 10.71 -2.97 -6.26
C ILE A 166 9.46 -3.24 -7.10
N HIS A 167 8.60 -2.25 -7.26
CA HIS A 167 7.36 -2.32 -8.06
C HIS A 167 7.56 -1.90 -9.51
N GLY A 168 8.68 -1.24 -9.80
CA GLY A 168 9.06 -0.78 -11.13
C GLY A 168 10.31 0.08 -11.07
N PRO A 169 10.78 0.61 -12.22
CA PRO A 169 12.05 1.36 -12.30
C PRO A 169 12.10 2.60 -11.40
N THR A 170 10.95 3.19 -11.06
CA THR A 170 10.83 4.45 -10.34
C THR A 170 9.94 4.35 -9.10
N ILE A 171 9.66 3.13 -8.61
CA ILE A 171 8.79 2.87 -7.46
C ILE A 171 9.45 1.79 -6.60
N VAL A 172 10.11 2.20 -5.53
CA VAL A 172 10.84 1.31 -4.62
C VAL A 172 10.54 1.70 -3.18
N PHE A 173 10.07 0.74 -2.39
CA PHE A 173 9.99 0.87 -0.94
C PHE A 173 11.15 0.12 -0.31
N THR A 174 12.08 0.86 0.30
CA THR A 174 13.20 0.28 1.02
C THR A 174 12.84 0.19 2.48
N ARG A 175 12.73 -1.03 3.01
CA ARG A 175 12.31 -1.30 4.38
C ARG A 175 13.46 -1.80 5.24
N TYR A 176 13.43 -1.37 6.49
CA TYR A 176 14.42 -1.70 7.50
C TYR A 176 13.71 -2.46 8.62
N PHE A 177 13.95 -3.77 8.70
CA PHE A 177 13.35 -4.63 9.71
C PHE A 177 14.37 -4.94 10.80
N GLU A 178 14.01 -4.69 12.05
CA GLU A 178 14.81 -5.04 13.22
C GLU A 178 15.16 -6.54 13.19
N SER A 179 16.45 -6.87 13.19
CA SER A 179 16.92 -8.24 12.94
C SER A 179 16.43 -9.26 13.98
N GLU A 180 16.24 -8.81 15.23
CA GLU A 180 15.78 -9.64 16.33
C GLU A 180 14.31 -10.03 16.15
N THR A 181 13.44 -9.02 16.02
CA THR A 181 11.97 -9.17 16.13
C THR A 181 11.26 -9.22 14.78
N GLY A 182 11.85 -8.70 13.70
CA GLY A 182 11.20 -8.44 12.42
C GLY A 182 10.37 -7.16 12.37
N ARG A 183 10.31 -6.37 13.45
CA ARG A 183 9.57 -5.10 13.49
C ARG A 183 10.08 -4.13 12.42
N LEU A 184 9.17 -3.50 11.69
CA LEU A 184 9.52 -2.43 10.74
C LEU A 184 9.98 -1.17 11.51
N VAL A 185 11.20 -0.72 11.25
CA VAL A 185 11.83 0.44 11.91
C VAL A 185 11.70 1.71 11.06
N LEU A 186 11.83 1.55 9.74
CA LEU A 186 11.85 2.64 8.77
C LEU A 186 11.42 2.09 7.41
N THR A 187 10.69 2.90 6.65
CA THR A 187 10.56 2.76 5.20
C THR A 187 11.08 4.01 4.51
N GLU A 188 11.91 3.86 3.50
CA GLU A 188 12.33 4.94 2.60
C GLU A 188 11.69 4.75 1.23
N THR A 189 11.22 5.84 0.63
CA THR A 189 10.75 5.86 -0.76
C THR A 189 11.87 6.31 -1.70
N GLU A 190 11.76 6.02 -2.99
CA GLU A 190 12.76 6.43 -3.98
C GLU A 190 12.96 7.94 -4.06
N ALA A 191 11.95 8.73 -3.66
CA ALA A 191 12.01 10.19 -3.59
C ALA A 191 12.74 10.71 -2.33
N GLY A 192 13.30 9.83 -1.51
CA GLY A 192 14.00 10.19 -0.26
C GLY A 192 13.06 10.56 0.88
N GLY A 193 11.78 10.18 0.79
CA GLY A 193 10.83 10.27 1.90
C GLY A 193 11.09 9.16 2.91
N ALA A 194 10.96 9.46 4.19
CA ALA A 194 11.10 8.52 5.30
C ALA A 194 9.76 8.35 6.03
N ILE A 195 9.35 7.11 6.25
CA ILE A 195 8.10 6.75 6.91
C ILE A 195 8.42 5.93 8.16
N ARG A 196 7.85 6.33 9.30
CA ARG A 196 7.94 5.60 10.57
C ARG A 196 6.57 5.33 11.14
N GLU A 197 6.44 4.14 11.70
CA GLU A 197 5.26 3.66 12.39
C GLU A 197 5.48 3.75 13.91
N GLN A 198 4.47 4.23 14.64
CA GLN A 198 4.50 4.37 16.10
C GLN A 198 3.20 3.87 16.72
N GLY A 199 3.32 3.37 17.96
CA GLY A 199 2.22 2.71 18.65
C GLY A 199 1.74 1.45 17.92
N SER A 200 0.79 0.75 18.52
CA SER A 200 0.14 -0.36 17.81
C SER A 200 -1.23 -0.69 18.37
N VAL A 201 -2.14 -1.06 17.48
CA VAL A 201 -3.43 -1.66 17.81
C VAL A 201 -3.51 -3.01 17.11
N VAL A 202 -4.07 -4.02 17.79
CA VAL A 202 -4.32 -5.34 17.18
C VAL A 202 -5.80 -5.44 16.85
N VAL A 203 -6.12 -5.70 15.58
CA VAL A 203 -7.48 -5.85 15.06
C VAL A 203 -7.56 -7.17 14.31
N ASN A 204 -8.47 -8.04 14.73
CA ASN A 204 -8.64 -9.41 14.19
C ASN A 204 -7.31 -10.19 14.06
N GLY A 205 -6.43 -10.07 15.07
CA GLY A 205 -5.15 -10.77 15.10
C GLY A 205 -4.03 -10.15 14.25
N VAL A 206 -4.27 -9.00 13.62
CA VAL A 206 -3.27 -8.25 12.85
C VAL A 206 -2.94 -6.94 13.55
N ARG A 207 -1.64 -6.66 13.69
CA ARG A 207 -1.08 -5.44 14.26
C ARG A 207 -1.05 -4.34 13.20
N PHE A 208 -1.59 -3.19 13.56
CA PHE A 208 -1.55 -1.96 12.78
C PHE A 208 -0.90 -0.85 13.61
N PRO A 209 -0.20 0.12 12.98
CA PRO A 209 0.32 1.29 13.69
C PRO A 209 -0.83 2.17 14.19
N GLN A 210 -0.59 2.92 15.27
CA GLN A 210 -1.51 3.99 15.71
C GLN A 210 -1.14 5.33 15.09
N THR A 211 0.13 5.52 14.73
CA THR A 211 0.62 6.75 14.13
C THR A 211 1.59 6.42 12.99
N ILE A 212 1.45 7.14 11.88
CA ILE A 212 2.44 7.16 10.80
C ILE A 212 3.02 8.57 10.69
N ILE A 213 4.34 8.67 10.73
CA ILE A 213 5.07 9.90 10.50
C ILE A 213 5.80 9.77 9.17
N THR A 214 5.45 10.64 8.23
CA THR A 214 6.11 10.76 6.93
C THR A 214 6.90 12.05 6.89
N VAL A 215 8.19 11.95 6.59
CA VAL A 215 9.10 13.07 6.44
C VAL A 215 9.57 13.12 4.99
N THR A 216 9.25 14.19 4.28
CA THR A 216 9.71 14.41 2.91
C THR A 216 10.69 15.58 2.85
N LYS A 217 11.70 15.45 1.99
CA LYS A 217 12.60 16.55 1.65
C LYS A 217 11.91 17.40 0.60
N ALA A 218 11.47 18.60 0.97
CA ALA A 218 10.95 19.58 0.04
C ALA A 218 12.09 20.26 -0.74
N THR A 219 11.74 20.92 -1.84
CA THR A 219 12.67 21.71 -2.64
C THR A 219 13.33 22.80 -1.79
N GLY A 220 14.66 22.96 -1.91
CA GLY A 220 15.42 23.93 -1.12
C GLY A 220 15.88 23.44 0.26
N GLY A 221 15.86 22.12 0.52
CA GLY A 221 16.38 21.53 1.75
C GLY A 221 15.46 21.65 2.96
N LYS A 222 14.27 22.25 2.79
CA LYS A 222 13.23 22.28 3.82
C LYS A 222 12.66 20.87 4.00
N VAL A 223 12.36 20.52 5.23
CA VAL A 223 11.77 19.23 5.58
C VAL A 223 10.29 19.46 5.89
N GLN A 224 9.42 18.64 5.29
CA GLN A 224 8.00 18.63 5.62
C GLN A 224 7.68 17.33 6.36
N ALA A 225 7.06 17.44 7.53
CA ALA A 225 6.54 16.30 8.26
C ALA A 225 5.01 16.27 8.16
N VAL A 226 4.48 15.10 7.81
CA VAL A 226 3.05 14.79 7.85
C VAL A 226 2.87 13.63 8.83
N THR A 227 2.05 13.84 9.84
CA THR A 227 1.71 12.81 10.83
C THR A 227 0.25 12.43 10.64
N ILE A 228 -0.04 11.14 10.56
CA ILE A 228 -1.40 10.62 10.61
C ILE A 228 -1.55 9.86 11.92
N ASN A 229 -2.51 10.27 12.75
CA ASN A 229 -2.90 9.56 13.96
C ASN A 229 -4.19 8.81 13.68
N PHE A 230 -4.15 7.48 13.76
CA PHE A 230 -5.30 6.61 13.59
C PHE A 230 -6.05 6.46 14.90
N GLU A 231 -7.30 6.91 14.89
CA GLU A 231 -8.23 6.81 16.00
C GLU A 231 -8.98 5.47 15.95
N LYS A 232 -9.21 4.94 14.75
CA LYS A 232 -9.88 3.67 14.52
C LYS A 232 -9.24 2.93 13.35
N VAL A 233 -9.09 1.62 13.52
CA VAL A 233 -8.75 0.67 12.45
C VAL A 233 -9.80 -0.43 12.45
N THR A 234 -10.40 -0.67 11.28
CA THR A 234 -11.35 -1.75 11.05
C THR A 234 -10.83 -2.61 9.91
N VAL A 235 -11.02 -3.92 9.97
CA VAL A 235 -10.64 -4.83 8.88
C VAL A 235 -11.84 -5.61 8.40
N ASN A 236 -11.83 -5.98 7.12
CA ASN A 236 -12.85 -6.78 6.46
C ASN A 236 -14.25 -6.13 6.41
N GLU A 237 -14.31 -4.80 6.47
CA GLU A 237 -15.51 -4.06 6.07
C GLU A 237 -15.73 -4.18 4.56
N VAL A 238 -16.98 -4.24 4.13
CA VAL A 238 -17.34 -4.45 2.73
C VAL A 238 -17.70 -3.11 2.10
N PHE A 239 -16.94 -2.70 1.08
CA PHE A 239 -17.21 -1.50 0.32
C PHE A 239 -17.71 -1.86 -1.08
N PRO A 240 -18.82 -1.25 -1.56
CA PRO A 240 -19.32 -1.52 -2.90
C PRO A 240 -18.33 -1.02 -3.96
N PRO A 241 -18.25 -1.65 -5.15
CA PRO A 241 -17.35 -1.18 -6.22
C PRO A 241 -17.53 0.30 -6.59
N SER A 242 -18.76 0.80 -6.53
CA SER A 242 -19.09 2.22 -6.76
C SER A 242 -18.42 3.20 -5.77
N PHE A 243 -17.92 2.70 -4.64
CA PHE A 243 -17.16 3.49 -3.67
C PHE A 243 -15.79 3.94 -4.21
N PHE A 244 -15.20 3.14 -5.11
CA PHE A 244 -13.87 3.39 -5.69
C PHE A 244 -13.94 3.86 -7.14
N ALA A 245 -14.99 3.45 -7.86
CA ALA A 245 -15.19 3.76 -9.27
C ALA A 245 -15.12 5.27 -9.55
N VAL A 246 -14.65 5.62 -10.75
CA VAL A 246 -14.70 7.01 -11.24
C VAL A 246 -16.15 7.49 -11.20
N PRO A 247 -16.48 8.55 -10.44
CA PRO A 247 -17.83 9.05 -10.40
C PRO A 247 -18.25 9.50 -11.80
N ALA A 248 -19.47 9.14 -12.19
CA ALA A 248 -20.05 9.61 -13.44
C ALA A 248 -19.90 11.14 -13.51
N LEU A 249 -19.29 11.63 -14.60
CA LEU A 249 -19.31 13.05 -14.90
C LEU A 249 -20.78 13.39 -15.12
N SER A 250 -21.39 14.15 -14.22
CA SER A 250 -22.75 14.66 -14.44
C SER A 250 -22.74 15.36 -15.80
N ASN A 251 -23.61 14.91 -16.71
CA ASN A 251 -23.84 15.64 -17.96
C ASN A 251 -24.20 17.08 -17.55
N ARG A 252 -23.38 18.03 -17.99
CA ARG A 252 -23.69 19.45 -17.87
C ARG A 252 -24.94 19.77 -18.67
#